data_AF-A0A7J7WDM1-F1
#
_entry.id   AF-A0A7J7WDM1-F1
#
_cell.length_a   1.000
_cell.length_b   1.000
_cell.length_c   1.000
_cell.angle_alpha   90.00
_cell.angle_beta   90.00
_cell.angle_gamma   90.00
#
_symmetry.space_group_name_H-M   'P 1'
#
loop_
_entity.id
_entity.type
_entity.pdbx_description
1 polymer ?
#
loop_
_entity_poly.entity_id
_entity_poly.type
_entity_poly.pdbx_seq_one_letter_code
_entity_poly.pdbx_strand_id
1 'polypeptide(L)'
;MLPGASGTGSCRVGLVAVKLGMMPLWTKDGQKHVTTLLQVQDCHVLRYTPKESNDGKNATLTVGGKTVSRFYKRKSILEFYQELGLPPKQKIKIFRVTDNAVIKPGTPLYAAHFRPGQYVDVTAKTIGKGFQGVMKRWGFKGQPASHGQTKTHRRPGAISTGDVARVWPGTKMPGKMGNRDRTAFGLKVWRINTKHNIIYVNGSVPGHRNCLVKIKDSILPAYKDFSKNLPFPTYFPDGDDEELPDNLYDENMCLPSAPSITFA
;
A
#
# COMPACT_ATOMS: atom_id res chain seq x y z
N MET A 1 6.01 -8.54 -27.09
CA MET A 1 5.07 -9.41 -26.35
C MET A 1 3.76 -8.66 -26.35
N LEU A 2 2.77 -9.11 -27.10
CA LEU A 2 1.49 -8.40 -27.25
C LEU A 2 0.85 -8.18 -25.86
N PRO A 3 0.23 -7.03 -25.58
CA PRO A 3 -0.49 -6.81 -24.33
C PRO A 3 -1.61 -7.85 -24.23
N GLY A 4 -1.53 -8.73 -23.22
CA GLY A 4 -2.58 -9.71 -22.98
C GLY A 4 -3.90 -8.99 -22.69
N ALA A 5 -5.02 -9.47 -23.23
CA ALA A 5 -6.31 -8.91 -22.88
C ALA A 5 -6.60 -9.17 -21.39
N SER A 6 -7.09 -8.16 -20.67
CA SER A 6 -7.56 -8.32 -19.29
C SER A 6 -8.80 -9.23 -19.28
N GLY A 7 -8.64 -10.48 -18.85
CA GLY A 7 -9.76 -11.42 -18.69
C GLY A 7 -10.48 -11.25 -17.36
N THR A 8 -11.74 -11.69 -17.26
CA THR A 8 -12.48 -11.74 -15.99
C THR A 8 -11.72 -12.55 -14.94
N GLY A 9 -11.47 -11.96 -13.76
CA GLY A 9 -10.70 -12.60 -12.68
C GLY A 9 -9.19 -12.51 -12.81
N SER A 10 -8.67 -11.72 -13.75
CA SER A 10 -7.23 -11.46 -13.90
C SER A 10 -6.70 -10.60 -12.75
N CYS A 11 -5.50 -10.91 -12.26
CA CYS A 11 -4.84 -10.17 -11.18
C CYS A 11 -3.44 -9.74 -11.64
N ARG A 12 -3.25 -8.44 -11.83
CA ARG A 12 -1.97 -7.86 -12.26
C ARG A 12 -1.05 -7.53 -11.10
N VAL A 13 0.20 -7.20 -11.43
CA VAL A 13 1.23 -6.82 -10.46
C VAL A 13 0.83 -5.55 -9.69
N GLY A 14 1.46 -5.29 -8.55
CA GLY A 14 1.33 -4.01 -7.86
C GLY A 14 2.68 -3.30 -7.72
N LEU A 15 2.69 -2.18 -7.01
CA LEU A 15 3.87 -1.32 -6.87
C LEU A 15 4.41 -1.27 -5.45
N VAL A 16 5.69 -0.88 -5.34
CA VAL A 16 6.31 -0.46 -4.09
C VAL A 16 6.57 1.04 -4.17
N ALA A 17 6.02 1.81 -3.23
CA ALA A 17 6.10 3.27 -3.23
C ALA A 17 6.61 3.81 -1.89
N VAL A 18 7.01 5.09 -1.86
CA VAL A 18 7.40 5.84 -0.67
C VAL A 18 6.29 6.79 -0.28
N LYS A 19 5.85 6.73 0.98
CA LYS A 19 4.84 7.66 1.51
C LYS A 19 5.45 9.03 1.75
N LEU A 20 5.17 10.02 0.90
CA LEU A 20 5.76 11.36 1.01
C LEU A 20 5.11 12.22 2.08
N GLY A 21 3.79 12.13 2.25
CA GLY A 21 3.04 13.05 3.11
C GLY A 21 1.55 13.04 2.79
N MET A 22 0.82 14.02 3.32
CA MET A 22 -0.60 14.20 3.08
C MET A 22 -0.89 15.63 2.63
N MET A 23 -1.91 15.81 1.80
CA MET A 23 -2.37 17.11 1.33
C MET A 23 -3.90 17.16 1.21
N PRO A 24 -4.53 18.34 1.36
CA PRO A 24 -5.94 18.50 1.06
C PRO A 24 -6.21 18.46 -0.45
N LEU A 25 -7.43 18.11 -0.82
CA LEU A 25 -7.96 18.10 -2.18
C LEU A 25 -9.45 18.45 -2.10
N TRP A 26 -9.96 19.17 -3.09
CA TRP A 26 -11.37 19.55 -3.17
C TRP A 26 -12.03 18.91 -4.39
N THR A 27 -13.27 18.46 -4.23
CA THR A 27 -14.11 18.00 -5.34
C THR A 27 -14.92 19.14 -5.92
N LYS A 28 -15.46 18.92 -7.11
CA LYS A 28 -16.37 19.85 -7.80
C LYS A 28 -17.65 20.13 -7.00
N ASP A 29 -18.03 19.21 -6.11
CA ASP A 29 -19.16 19.35 -5.19
C ASP A 29 -18.83 20.21 -3.95
N GLY A 30 -17.64 20.80 -3.87
CA GLY A 30 -17.19 21.60 -2.73
C GLY A 30 -16.73 20.80 -1.51
N GLN A 31 -16.68 19.46 -1.59
CA GLN A 31 -16.25 18.63 -0.47
C GLN A 31 -14.72 18.58 -0.35
N LYS A 32 -14.22 18.65 0.88
CA LYS A 32 -12.81 18.51 1.20
C LYS A 32 -12.45 17.06 1.48
N HIS A 33 -11.53 16.52 0.69
CA HIS A 33 -10.88 15.24 0.94
C HIS A 33 -9.43 15.44 1.35
N VAL A 34 -8.89 14.49 2.11
CA VAL A 34 -7.45 14.44 2.44
C VAL A 34 -6.85 13.29 1.68
N THR A 35 -5.72 13.53 1.02
CA THR A 35 -5.02 12.52 0.23
C THR A 35 -3.60 12.28 0.75
N THR A 36 -3.10 11.07 0.56
CA THR A 36 -1.72 10.68 0.83
C THR A 36 -0.96 10.57 -0.49
N LEU A 37 0.22 11.19 -0.56
CA LEU A 37 1.10 11.14 -1.72
C LEU A 37 2.04 9.93 -1.62
N LEU A 38 2.01 9.06 -2.63
CA LEU A 38 2.83 7.86 -2.72
C LEU A 38 3.71 7.94 -3.97
N GLN A 39 5.03 8.07 -3.78
CA GLN A 39 5.98 8.17 -4.88
C GLN A 39 6.58 6.81 -5.25
N VAL A 40 6.50 6.44 -6.51
CA VAL A 40 7.14 5.24 -7.04
C VAL A 40 8.58 5.59 -7.39
N GLN A 41 9.53 5.08 -6.60
CA GLN A 41 10.95 5.31 -6.80
C GLN A 41 11.62 4.00 -7.20
N ASP A 42 12.11 3.94 -8.44
CA ASP A 42 12.94 2.85 -8.95
C ASP A 42 12.36 1.46 -8.62
N CYS A 43 11.16 1.23 -9.15
CA CYS A 43 10.37 0.02 -8.92
C CYS A 43 10.53 -0.94 -10.08
N HIS A 44 11.00 -2.16 -9.82
CA HIS A 44 11.31 -3.14 -10.85
C HIS A 44 10.83 -4.54 -10.45
N VAL A 45 10.43 -5.33 -11.44
CA VAL A 45 10.20 -6.77 -11.27
C VAL A 45 11.55 -7.46 -11.11
N LEU A 46 11.72 -8.23 -10.04
CA LEU A 46 12.98 -8.89 -9.69
C LEU A 46 13.01 -10.37 -10.09
N ARG A 47 11.91 -11.08 -9.86
CA ARG A 47 11.82 -12.52 -10.09
C ARG A 47 10.38 -12.92 -10.36
N TYR A 48 10.22 -13.85 -11.28
CA TYR A 48 8.98 -14.58 -11.50
C TYR A 48 9.09 -15.98 -10.87
N THR A 49 8.05 -16.42 -10.18
CA THR A 49 7.91 -17.79 -9.68
C THR A 49 6.62 -18.38 -10.23
N PRO A 50 6.69 -19.46 -11.02
CA PRO A 50 5.51 -20.09 -11.60
C PRO A 50 4.64 -20.76 -10.52
N LYS A 51 3.38 -21.03 -10.87
CA LYS A 51 2.37 -21.63 -9.98
C LYS A 51 2.81 -22.97 -9.38
N GLU A 52 3.42 -23.83 -10.19
CA GLU A 52 3.92 -25.15 -9.78
C GLU A 52 4.93 -25.05 -8.65
N SER A 53 5.86 -24.09 -8.73
CA SER A 53 6.89 -23.85 -7.72
C SER A 53 6.41 -23.04 -6.51
N ASN A 54 5.13 -22.68 -6.44
CA ASN A 54 4.54 -21.90 -5.36
C ASN A 54 3.43 -22.67 -4.62
N ASP A 55 3.70 -23.95 -4.32
CA ASP A 55 2.78 -24.87 -3.64
C ASP A 55 1.39 -24.98 -4.31
N GLY A 56 1.33 -24.90 -5.65
CA GLY A 56 0.09 -24.98 -6.43
C GLY A 56 -0.83 -23.74 -6.33
N LYS A 57 -0.39 -22.67 -5.67
CA LYS A 57 -1.12 -21.39 -5.59
C LYS A 57 -0.86 -20.53 -6.83
N ASN A 58 -1.50 -19.36 -6.92
CA ASN A 58 -1.26 -18.40 -8.00
C ASN A 58 0.25 -18.13 -8.22
N ALA A 59 0.63 -17.90 -9.47
CA ALA A 59 1.97 -17.44 -9.80
C ALA A 59 2.32 -16.15 -9.05
N THR A 60 3.62 -15.89 -8.85
CA THR A 60 4.06 -14.71 -8.10
C THR A 60 5.12 -13.90 -8.81
N LEU A 61 4.98 -12.59 -8.70
CA LEU A 61 6.02 -11.63 -9.09
C LEU A 61 6.60 -10.99 -7.84
N THR A 62 7.92 -11.04 -7.75
CA THR A 62 8.69 -10.37 -6.72
C THR A 62 9.09 -9.00 -7.23
N VAL A 63 8.70 -7.94 -6.54
CA VAL A 63 8.95 -6.55 -6.95
C VAL A 63 9.78 -5.85 -5.88
N GLY A 64 10.80 -5.12 -6.34
CA GLY A 64 11.66 -4.29 -5.51
C GLY A 64 11.31 -2.81 -5.65
N GLY A 65 11.56 -2.03 -4.60
CA GLY A 65 11.46 -0.57 -4.65
C GLY A 65 12.52 0.13 -3.81
N LYS A 66 12.87 1.35 -4.24
CA LYS A 66 13.90 2.24 -3.70
C LYS A 66 15.30 1.62 -3.68
N THR A 67 16.21 2.19 -4.47
CA THR A 67 17.61 1.76 -4.51
C THR A 67 18.37 2.11 -3.24
N VAL A 68 19.28 1.21 -2.87
CA VAL A 68 20.16 1.34 -1.71
C VAL A 68 21.59 0.97 -2.05
N SER A 69 22.52 1.50 -1.26
CA SER A 69 23.95 1.22 -1.41
C SER A 69 24.26 -0.28 -1.32
N ARG A 70 25.14 -0.73 -2.23
CA ARG A 70 25.64 -2.11 -2.32
C ARG A 70 26.46 -2.52 -1.09
N PHE A 71 27.16 -1.56 -0.46
CA PHE A 71 28.10 -1.82 0.63
C PHE A 71 27.46 -2.42 1.89
N TYR A 72 26.17 -2.19 2.11
CA TYR A 72 25.44 -2.71 3.29
C TYR A 72 24.62 -3.96 2.98
N LYS A 73 24.93 -4.67 1.88
CA LYS A 73 24.22 -5.88 1.45
C LYS A 73 25.12 -7.10 1.53
N ARG A 74 24.50 -8.24 1.83
CA ARG A 74 25.15 -9.55 1.85
C ARG A 74 25.55 -9.96 0.44
N LYS A 75 26.65 -10.71 0.31
CA LYS A 75 27.19 -11.19 -0.97
C LYS A 75 26.14 -11.89 -1.84
N SER A 76 25.37 -12.81 -1.28
CA SER A 76 24.31 -13.54 -2.01
C SER A 76 23.22 -12.64 -2.59
N ILE A 77 22.89 -11.53 -1.91
CA ILE A 77 21.94 -10.54 -2.44
C ILE A 77 22.59 -9.78 -3.60
N LEU A 78 23.87 -9.45 -3.50
CA LEU A 78 24.59 -8.73 -4.56
C LEU A 78 24.73 -9.57 -5.82
N GLU A 79 25.04 -10.86 -5.70
CA GLU A 79 25.13 -11.81 -6.82
C GLU A 79 23.79 -11.87 -7.58
N PHE A 80 22.67 -12.03 -6.85
CA PHE A 80 21.33 -11.99 -7.44
C PHE A 80 21.05 -10.70 -8.23
N TYR A 81 21.42 -9.54 -7.68
CA TYR A 81 21.23 -8.25 -8.35
C TYR A 81 22.19 -8.04 -9.53
N GLN A 82 23.38 -8.63 -9.47
CA GLN A 82 24.37 -8.60 -10.54
C GLN A 82 23.93 -9.42 -11.76
N GLU A 83 23.38 -10.62 -11.54
CA GLU A 83 22.78 -11.44 -12.60
C GLU A 83 21.58 -10.73 -13.27
N LEU A 84 20.81 -9.98 -12.48
CA LEU A 84 19.66 -9.22 -12.97
C LEU A 84 20.03 -7.90 -13.65
N GLY A 85 21.28 -7.41 -13.49
CA GLY A 85 21.72 -6.12 -14.01
C GLY A 85 21.09 -4.89 -13.34
N LEU A 86 20.60 -5.02 -12.09
CA LEU A 86 19.93 -3.93 -11.37
C LEU A 86 20.63 -3.61 -10.04
N PRO A 87 20.56 -2.36 -9.55
CA PRO A 87 21.07 -2.04 -8.22
C PRO A 87 20.16 -2.61 -7.11
N PRO A 88 20.71 -2.93 -5.92
CA PRO A 88 19.93 -3.50 -4.83
C PRO A 88 18.79 -2.60 -4.36
N LYS A 89 17.63 -3.21 -4.08
CA LYS A 89 16.44 -2.51 -3.56
C LYS A 89 16.29 -2.63 -2.04
N GLN A 90 15.67 -1.63 -1.40
CA GLN A 90 15.48 -1.57 0.04
C GLN A 90 14.40 -2.55 0.52
N LYS A 91 13.26 -2.57 -0.17
CA LYS A 91 12.12 -3.45 0.15
C LYS A 91 11.79 -4.29 -1.06
N ILE A 92 11.55 -5.56 -0.77
CA ILE A 92 11.08 -6.56 -1.72
C ILE A 92 9.71 -7.02 -1.26
N LYS A 93 8.73 -7.06 -2.17
CA LYS A 93 7.37 -7.51 -1.90
C LYS A 93 6.92 -8.47 -2.98
N ILE A 94 6.20 -9.50 -2.56
CA ILE A 94 5.66 -10.53 -3.46
C ILE A 94 4.20 -10.19 -3.76
N PHE A 95 3.84 -10.23 -5.03
CA PHE A 95 2.50 -10.06 -5.55
C PHE A 95 2.04 -11.37 -6.17
N ARG A 96 0.81 -11.77 -5.85
CA ARG A 96 0.15 -12.89 -6.53
C ARG A 96 -0.41 -12.33 -7.83
N VAL A 97 -0.16 -13.02 -8.92
CA VAL A 97 -0.62 -12.63 -10.25
C VAL A 97 -1.24 -13.82 -10.96
N THR A 98 -2.07 -13.55 -11.96
CA THR A 98 -2.56 -14.57 -12.89
C THR A 98 -1.56 -14.81 -14.02
N ASP A 99 -1.63 -15.97 -14.67
CA ASP A 99 -0.63 -16.40 -15.67
C ASP A 99 -0.59 -15.48 -16.91
N ASN A 100 -1.70 -14.82 -17.22
CA ASN A 100 -1.78 -13.79 -18.27
C ASN A 100 -1.17 -12.43 -17.88
N ALA A 101 -0.87 -12.20 -16.60
CA ALA A 101 -0.34 -10.94 -16.08
C ALA A 101 1.16 -11.02 -15.74
N VAL A 102 1.87 -12.00 -16.29
CA VAL A 102 3.30 -12.22 -16.04
C VAL A 102 4.13 -11.18 -16.79
N ILE A 103 5.11 -10.60 -16.09
CA ILE A 103 6.02 -9.58 -16.60
C ILE A 103 7.45 -10.12 -16.45
N LYS A 104 8.30 -9.85 -17.46
CA LYS A 104 9.70 -10.25 -17.46
C LYS A 104 10.45 -9.64 -16.26
N PRO A 105 11.30 -10.40 -15.55
CA PRO A 105 12.25 -9.82 -14.60
C PRO A 105 13.12 -8.74 -15.25
N GLY A 106 13.43 -7.69 -14.49
CA GLY A 106 14.15 -6.51 -14.97
C GLY A 106 13.25 -5.38 -15.49
N THR A 107 11.95 -5.63 -15.72
CA THR A 107 11.04 -4.59 -16.25
C THR A 107 10.77 -3.48 -15.21
N PRO A 108 10.90 -2.19 -15.59
CA PRO A 108 10.54 -1.06 -14.75
C PRO A 108 9.01 -0.92 -14.62
N LEU A 109 8.57 -0.43 -13.45
CA LEU A 109 7.17 -0.15 -13.15
C LEU A 109 6.98 1.31 -12.73
N TYR A 110 6.03 1.99 -13.38
CA TYR A 110 5.77 3.42 -13.21
C TYR A 110 4.44 3.69 -12.48
N ALA A 111 4.24 4.92 -12.02
CA ALA A 111 3.00 5.31 -11.33
C ALA A 111 1.75 5.21 -12.24
N ALA A 112 1.92 5.41 -13.55
CA ALA A 112 0.87 5.28 -14.56
C ALA A 112 0.35 3.84 -14.77
N HIS A 113 0.93 2.85 -14.07
CA HIS A 113 0.34 1.52 -13.91
C HIS A 113 -1.09 1.61 -13.35
N PHE A 114 -1.33 2.60 -12.51
CA PHE A 114 -2.62 2.94 -11.93
C PHE A 114 -3.28 4.06 -12.73
N ARG A 115 -4.61 4.20 -12.67
CA ARG A 115 -5.36 5.31 -13.30
C ARG A 115 -6.27 6.01 -12.25
N PRO A 116 -6.56 7.31 -12.39
CA PRO A 116 -7.54 7.98 -11.52
C PRO A 116 -8.90 7.29 -11.54
N GLY A 117 -9.67 7.40 -10.46
CA GLY A 117 -10.98 6.75 -10.31
C GLY A 117 -10.93 5.33 -9.75
N GLN A 118 -9.83 4.62 -9.92
CA GLN A 118 -9.69 3.24 -9.43
C GLN A 118 -9.53 3.16 -7.90
N TYR A 119 -9.74 1.95 -7.35
CA TYR A 119 -9.53 1.64 -5.92
C TYR A 119 -8.33 0.73 -5.69
N VAL A 120 -7.50 1.10 -4.71
CA VAL A 120 -6.28 0.37 -4.35
C VAL A 120 -6.26 -0.04 -2.88
N ASP A 121 -5.56 -1.13 -2.58
CA ASP A 121 -5.20 -1.54 -1.23
C ASP A 121 -3.75 -1.19 -0.94
N VAL A 122 -3.50 -0.59 0.22
CA VAL A 122 -2.15 -0.19 0.63
C VAL A 122 -1.75 -0.89 1.93
N THR A 123 -0.68 -1.69 1.86
CA THR A 123 -0.10 -2.40 3.00
C THR A 123 1.23 -1.80 3.42
N ALA A 124 1.37 -1.51 4.72
CA ALA A 124 2.63 -1.04 5.30
C ALA A 124 2.75 -1.41 6.78
N LYS A 125 3.98 -1.26 7.31
CA LYS A 125 4.19 -1.37 8.76
C LYS A 125 3.68 -0.12 9.46
N THR A 126 2.78 -0.32 10.41
CA THR A 126 2.24 0.74 11.27
C THR A 126 3.33 1.37 12.15
N ILE A 127 3.13 2.63 12.53
CA ILE A 127 4.03 3.34 13.45
C ILE A 127 4.15 2.55 14.75
N GLY A 128 5.39 2.19 15.11
CA GLY A 128 5.69 1.49 16.35
C GLY A 128 5.53 2.41 17.55
N LYS A 129 4.76 1.97 18.55
CA LYS A 129 4.57 2.71 19.81
C LYS A 129 5.27 2.04 21.00
N GLY A 130 6.13 1.03 20.76
CA GLY A 130 6.81 0.28 21.82
C GLY A 130 5.85 -0.54 22.69
N PHE A 131 6.25 -0.83 23.93
CA PHE A 131 5.39 -1.45 24.93
C PHE A 131 4.35 -0.44 25.44
N GLN A 132 3.07 -0.78 25.37
CA GLN A 132 1.98 0.11 25.75
C GLN A 132 1.02 -0.57 26.73
N GLY A 133 0.50 0.22 27.68
CA GLY A 133 -0.52 -0.22 28.63
C GLY A 133 -1.90 -0.43 27.98
N VAL A 134 -2.82 -1.04 28.72
CA VAL A 134 -4.15 -1.44 28.21
C VAL A 134 -5.01 -0.28 27.72
N MET A 135 -4.92 0.90 28.34
CA MET A 135 -5.69 2.06 27.92
C MET A 135 -5.33 2.51 26.50
N LYS A 136 -4.03 2.64 26.19
CA LYS A 136 -3.58 3.07 24.85
C LYS A 136 -3.65 1.94 23.82
N ARG A 137 -3.34 0.70 24.23
CA ARG A 137 -3.28 -0.46 23.33
C ARG A 137 -4.66 -0.97 22.92
N TRP A 138 -5.62 -0.95 23.84
CA TRP A 138 -6.93 -1.59 23.70
C TRP A 138 -8.13 -0.66 23.97
N GLY A 139 -7.90 0.60 24.38
CA GLY A 139 -8.98 1.55 24.66
C GLY A 139 -9.71 1.30 25.98
N PHE A 140 -9.08 0.65 26.96
CA PHE A 140 -9.70 0.44 28.28
C PHE A 140 -9.93 1.79 28.98
N LYS A 141 -11.07 1.96 29.66
CA LYS A 141 -11.46 3.20 30.35
C LYS A 141 -10.56 3.54 31.55
N GLY A 142 -9.95 2.54 32.18
CA GLY A 142 -9.19 2.72 33.42
C GLY A 142 -10.11 2.80 34.63
N GLN A 143 -9.62 3.42 35.70
CA GLN A 143 -10.33 3.59 36.98
C GLN A 143 -10.46 5.09 37.28
N PRO A 144 -11.44 5.51 38.11
CA PRO A 144 -11.61 6.92 38.47
C PRO A 144 -10.34 7.51 39.10
N ALA A 145 -10.19 8.83 38.95
CA ALA A 145 -9.05 9.56 39.48
C ALA A 145 -9.20 9.87 41.00
N SER A 146 -10.41 10.14 41.46
CA SER A 146 -10.75 10.51 42.85
C SER A 146 -11.55 9.41 43.57
N HIS A 147 -12.09 9.72 44.75
CA HIS A 147 -12.90 8.83 45.61
C HIS A 147 -12.14 7.57 46.08
N GLY A 148 -10.94 7.77 46.64
CA GLY A 148 -10.19 6.73 47.36
C GLY A 148 -9.42 5.74 46.47
N GLN A 149 -9.43 5.92 45.15
CA GLN A 149 -8.72 5.02 44.26
C GLN A 149 -7.19 5.14 44.45
N THR A 150 -6.54 4.04 44.85
CA THR A 150 -5.11 4.05 45.21
C THR A 150 -4.30 3.23 44.21
N LYS A 151 -3.38 3.87 43.47
CA LYS A 151 -2.38 3.25 42.56
C LYS A 151 -2.94 2.36 41.43
N THR A 152 -4.21 2.48 41.07
CA THR A 152 -4.86 1.57 40.10
C THR A 152 -5.41 2.26 38.86
N HIS A 153 -5.31 3.59 38.71
CA HIS A 153 -5.97 4.40 37.65
C HIS A 153 -5.86 3.87 36.20
N ARG A 154 -4.79 3.12 35.88
CA ARG A 154 -4.49 2.65 34.52
C ARG A 154 -4.39 1.12 34.39
N ARG A 155 -4.84 0.38 35.40
CA ARG A 155 -4.74 -1.09 35.45
C ARG A 155 -5.86 -1.75 34.62
N PRO A 156 -5.65 -3.00 34.14
CA PRO A 156 -6.68 -3.73 33.40
C PRO A 156 -7.94 -4.07 34.20
N GLY A 157 -7.86 -4.07 35.54
CA GLY A 157 -8.92 -4.64 36.38
C GLY A 157 -8.85 -6.17 36.37
N ALA A 158 -10.00 -6.83 36.55
CA ALA A 158 -10.10 -8.28 36.45
C ALA A 158 -9.80 -8.77 35.02
N ILE A 159 -9.10 -9.90 34.91
CA ILE A 159 -8.61 -10.44 33.63
C ILE A 159 -9.24 -11.79 33.23
N SER A 160 -9.94 -12.44 34.15
CA SER A 160 -10.66 -13.70 33.93
C SER A 160 -11.62 -13.95 35.10
N THR A 161 -12.37 -15.06 35.03
CA THR A 161 -13.27 -15.54 36.08
C THR A 161 -12.54 -16.54 36.99
N GLY A 162 -12.88 -16.57 38.28
CA GLY A 162 -12.26 -17.46 39.27
C GLY A 162 -12.46 -18.95 38.95
N ASP A 163 -13.67 -19.34 38.55
CA ASP A 163 -14.05 -20.72 38.22
C ASP A 163 -13.18 -21.34 37.10
N VAL A 164 -12.88 -20.56 36.07
CA VAL A 164 -12.05 -21.01 34.94
C VAL A 164 -10.59 -21.22 35.36
N ALA A 165 -10.13 -20.61 36.46
CA ALA A 165 -8.79 -20.71 37.05
C ALA A 165 -7.60 -20.51 36.06
N ARG A 166 -7.87 -19.97 34.87
CA ARG A 166 -6.87 -19.64 33.84
C ARG A 166 -7.27 -18.38 33.08
N VAL A 167 -6.31 -17.83 32.35
CA VAL A 167 -6.54 -16.72 31.42
C VAL A 167 -6.83 -17.29 30.04
N TRP A 168 -7.89 -16.80 29.40
CA TRP A 168 -8.23 -17.22 28.04
C TRP A 168 -7.14 -16.79 27.02
N PRO A 169 -6.75 -17.66 26.08
CA PRO A 169 -5.88 -17.27 24.97
C PRO A 169 -6.46 -16.07 24.22
N GLY A 170 -5.62 -15.07 23.93
CA GLY A 170 -6.05 -13.84 23.26
C GLY A 170 -6.62 -12.75 24.18
N THR A 171 -6.62 -12.94 25.50
CA THR A 171 -7.00 -11.90 26.48
C THR A 171 -6.18 -10.62 26.30
N LYS A 172 -6.86 -9.47 26.30
CA LYS A 172 -6.27 -8.15 26.04
C LYS A 172 -5.40 -7.69 27.21
N MET A 173 -4.09 -7.78 27.06
CA MET A 173 -3.08 -7.38 28.06
C MET A 173 -2.12 -6.30 27.55
N PRO A 174 -1.35 -5.61 28.43
CA PRO A 174 -0.27 -4.72 28.01
C PRO A 174 0.73 -5.41 27.07
N GLY A 175 1.43 -4.63 26.24
CA GLY A 175 2.44 -5.20 25.35
C GLY A 175 2.77 -4.34 24.15
N LYS A 176 3.56 -4.89 23.22
CA LYS A 176 4.00 -4.19 22.02
C LYS A 176 2.81 -3.76 21.15
N MET A 177 2.77 -2.48 20.80
CA MET A 177 1.74 -1.87 19.94
C MET A 177 2.38 -1.27 18.68
N GLY A 178 1.75 -1.49 17.52
CA GLY A 178 2.25 -1.03 16.23
C GLY A 178 3.41 -1.88 15.70
N ASN A 179 4.18 -1.34 14.75
CA ASN A 179 5.27 -2.05 14.05
C ASN A 179 4.86 -3.42 13.46
N ARG A 180 3.59 -3.52 13.06
CA ARG A 180 3.01 -4.69 12.39
C ARG A 180 2.43 -4.26 11.06
N ASP A 181 2.42 -5.18 10.10
CA ASP A 181 1.84 -4.93 8.78
C ASP A 181 0.32 -4.79 8.91
N ARG A 182 -0.23 -3.73 8.31
CA ARG A 182 -1.67 -3.51 8.18
C ARG A 182 -1.97 -3.05 6.76
N THR A 183 -3.16 -3.41 6.30
CA THR A 183 -3.67 -3.04 4.98
C THR A 183 -4.87 -2.12 5.17
N ALA A 184 -4.86 -0.98 4.48
CA ALA A 184 -6.04 -0.17 4.26
C ALA A 184 -6.63 -0.56 2.90
N PHE A 185 -7.92 -0.86 2.89
CA PHE A 185 -8.62 -1.38 1.71
C PHE A 185 -9.50 -0.31 1.09
N GLY A 186 -9.73 -0.40 -0.22
CA GLY A 186 -10.70 0.45 -0.92
C GLY A 186 -10.36 1.94 -0.92
N LEU A 187 -9.09 2.29 -1.09
CA LEU A 187 -8.68 3.69 -1.18
C LEU A 187 -8.74 4.16 -2.65
N LYS A 188 -9.58 5.16 -2.95
CA LYS A 188 -9.69 5.75 -4.30
C LYS A 188 -8.40 6.47 -4.70
N VAL A 189 -8.00 6.38 -5.97
CA VAL A 189 -6.92 7.20 -6.57
C VAL A 189 -7.54 8.44 -7.19
N TRP A 190 -7.12 9.62 -6.73
CA TRP A 190 -7.66 10.91 -7.19
C TRP A 190 -6.87 11.53 -8.34
N ARG A 191 -5.55 11.37 -8.30
CA ARG A 191 -4.63 12.00 -9.26
C ARG A 191 -3.40 11.13 -9.40
N ILE A 192 -2.79 11.18 -10.58
CA ILE A 192 -1.48 10.59 -10.86
C ILE A 192 -0.62 11.63 -11.55
N ASN A 193 0.62 11.77 -11.10
CA ASN A 193 1.62 12.60 -11.73
C ASN A 193 2.66 11.69 -12.41
N THR A 194 2.76 11.79 -13.73
CA THR A 194 3.63 10.94 -14.56
C THR A 194 5.09 11.34 -14.42
N LYS A 195 5.38 12.65 -14.48
CA LYS A 195 6.74 13.22 -14.38
C LYS A 195 7.51 12.81 -13.13
N HIS A 196 6.89 12.88 -11.96
CA HIS A 196 7.50 12.56 -10.66
C HIS A 196 7.12 11.17 -10.13
N ASN A 197 6.31 10.42 -10.88
CA ASN A 197 5.77 9.12 -10.50
C ASN A 197 5.05 9.13 -9.14
N ILE A 198 4.10 10.06 -8.94
CA ILE A 198 3.36 10.23 -7.68
C ILE A 198 1.90 9.83 -7.85
N ILE A 199 1.41 9.04 -6.91
CA ILE A 199 0.02 8.59 -6.83
C ILE A 199 -0.64 9.29 -5.64
N TYR A 200 -1.80 9.92 -5.87
CA TYR A 200 -2.57 10.60 -4.83
C TYR A 200 -3.73 9.70 -4.41
N VAL A 201 -3.57 9.06 -3.25
CA VAL A 201 -4.53 8.09 -2.72
C VAL A 201 -5.40 8.72 -1.65
N ASN A 202 -6.70 8.43 -1.66
CA ASN A 202 -7.66 8.95 -0.69
C ASN A 202 -7.32 8.52 0.74
N GLY A 203 -7.56 9.42 1.69
CA GLY A 203 -7.42 9.17 3.12
C GLY A 203 -5.99 8.95 3.58
N SER A 204 -5.86 8.21 4.68
CA SER A 204 -4.58 7.95 5.35
C SER A 204 -4.07 6.53 5.06
N VAL A 205 -2.76 6.43 4.88
CA VAL A 205 -2.07 5.15 4.67
C VAL A 205 -1.29 4.76 5.94
N PRO A 206 -1.27 3.48 6.36
CA PRO A 206 -0.47 3.05 7.51
C PRO A 206 1.03 3.37 7.34
N GLY A 207 1.71 3.70 8.43
CA GLY A 207 3.15 3.95 8.45
C GLY A 207 3.55 5.42 8.56
N HIS A 208 4.82 5.65 8.91
CA HIS A 208 5.39 6.99 9.08
C HIS A 208 5.70 7.64 7.72
N ARG A 209 5.96 8.94 7.71
CA ARG A 209 6.45 9.66 6.52
C ARG A 209 7.78 9.05 6.03
N ASN A 210 7.97 8.94 4.72
CA ASN A 210 9.10 8.32 4.03
C ASN A 210 9.23 6.79 4.21
N CYS A 211 8.20 6.10 4.70
CA CYS A 211 8.19 4.65 4.74
C CYS A 211 7.84 4.04 3.37
N LEU A 212 8.37 2.85 3.10
CA LEU A 212 8.02 2.05 1.91
C LEU A 212 6.71 1.30 2.13
N VAL A 213 5.80 1.42 1.16
CA VAL A 213 4.45 0.86 1.17
C VAL A 213 4.25 -0.06 -0.04
N LYS A 214 3.40 -1.08 0.12
CA LYS A 214 2.96 -1.99 -0.95
C LYS A 214 1.59 -1.52 -1.44
N ILE A 215 1.44 -1.28 -2.73
CA ILE A 215 0.17 -0.87 -3.36
C ILE A 215 -0.24 -1.96 -4.34
N LYS A 216 -1.52 -2.33 -4.35
CA LYS A 216 -2.10 -3.26 -5.33
C LYS A 216 -3.54 -2.84 -5.63
N ASP A 217 -4.11 -3.37 -6.71
CA ASP A 217 -5.54 -3.25 -6.96
C ASP A 217 -6.35 -3.80 -5.77
N SER A 218 -7.51 -3.17 -5.52
CA SER A 218 -8.37 -3.53 -4.40
C SER A 218 -8.97 -4.92 -4.56
N ILE A 219 -8.96 -5.72 -3.50
CA ILE A 219 -9.57 -7.06 -3.50
C ILE A 219 -11.06 -7.06 -3.12
N LEU A 220 -11.61 -5.89 -2.77
CA LEU A 220 -13.01 -5.80 -2.35
C LEU A 220 -13.95 -6.22 -3.50
N PRO A 221 -15.01 -7.01 -3.22
CA PRO A 221 -15.91 -7.54 -4.26
C PRO A 221 -16.51 -6.47 -5.17
N ALA A 222 -16.82 -5.30 -4.62
CA ALA A 222 -17.40 -4.17 -5.36
C ALA A 222 -16.52 -3.64 -6.51
N TYR A 223 -15.21 -3.93 -6.49
CA TYR A 223 -14.23 -3.38 -7.45
C TYR A 223 -13.54 -4.45 -8.29
N LYS A 224 -14.03 -5.70 -8.27
CA LYS A 224 -13.36 -6.85 -8.89
C LYS A 224 -13.16 -6.71 -10.41
N ASP A 225 -14.12 -6.11 -11.09
CA ASP A 225 -14.10 -5.96 -12.56
C ASP A 225 -13.56 -4.60 -13.02
N PHE A 226 -13.09 -3.75 -12.09
CA PHE A 226 -12.55 -2.43 -12.43
C PHE A 226 -11.26 -2.51 -13.26
N SER A 227 -10.57 -3.65 -13.25
CA SER A 227 -9.30 -3.86 -13.96
C SER A 227 -9.41 -3.91 -15.48
N LYS A 228 -10.62 -3.99 -16.05
CA LYS A 228 -10.84 -4.08 -17.51
C LYS A 228 -10.37 -2.85 -18.28
N ASN A 229 -10.48 -1.66 -17.67
CA ASN A 229 -10.13 -0.38 -18.32
C ASN A 229 -8.74 0.13 -17.92
N LEU A 230 -7.90 -0.74 -17.34
CA LEU A 230 -6.58 -0.36 -16.83
C LEU A 230 -5.47 -0.95 -17.72
N PRO A 231 -4.28 -0.34 -17.75
CA PRO A 231 -3.14 -0.90 -18.45
C PRO A 231 -2.83 -2.32 -17.95
N PHE A 232 -2.76 -3.27 -18.88
CA PHE A 232 -2.51 -4.67 -18.59
C PHE A 232 -1.45 -5.22 -19.56
N PRO A 233 -0.43 -5.96 -19.08
CA PRO A 233 -0.15 -6.35 -17.69
C PRO A 233 0.38 -5.21 -16.81
N THR A 234 0.92 -4.17 -17.42
CA THR A 234 1.34 -2.90 -16.80
C THR A 234 1.34 -1.79 -17.87
N TYR A 235 1.58 -0.55 -17.47
CA TYR A 235 1.86 0.56 -18.39
C TYR A 235 3.30 0.48 -18.92
N PHE A 236 3.47 0.69 -20.23
CA PHE A 236 4.76 0.73 -20.91
C PHE A 236 4.91 2.10 -21.62
N PRO A 237 5.83 2.98 -21.20
CA PRO A 237 5.97 4.29 -21.82
C PRO A 237 6.47 4.22 -23.27
N ASP A 238 7.31 3.24 -23.61
CA ASP A 238 7.91 3.11 -24.95
C ASP A 238 6.94 2.52 -26.00
N GLY A 239 5.78 2.02 -25.57
CA GLY A 239 4.83 1.31 -26.43
C GLY A 239 3.59 2.11 -26.82
N ASP A 240 3.36 3.26 -26.18
CA ASP A 240 2.23 4.13 -26.48
C ASP A 240 2.71 5.25 -27.42
N ASP A 241 2.04 5.45 -28.56
CA ASP A 241 2.37 6.50 -29.53
C ASP A 241 2.11 7.93 -29.00
N GLU A 242 1.36 8.04 -27.88
CA GLU A 242 1.00 9.30 -27.23
C GLU A 242 1.55 9.40 -25.80
N GLU A 243 2.33 10.45 -25.54
CA GLU A 243 2.79 10.75 -24.19
C GLU A 243 1.61 11.17 -23.29
N LEU A 244 1.47 10.49 -22.15
CA LEU A 244 0.48 10.86 -21.15
C LEU A 244 0.76 12.26 -20.60
N PRO A 245 -0.28 13.06 -20.31
CA PRO A 245 -0.11 14.37 -19.71
C PRO A 245 0.58 14.28 -18.34
N ASP A 246 1.23 15.37 -17.93
CA ASP A 246 1.94 15.49 -16.65
C ASP A 246 1.10 15.06 -15.44
N ASN A 247 -0.21 15.30 -15.51
CA ASN A 247 -1.16 14.95 -14.47
C ASN A 247 -2.45 14.37 -15.05
N LEU A 248 -2.82 13.20 -14.55
CA LEU A 248 -4.12 12.58 -14.77
C LEU A 248 -4.98 12.86 -13.54
N TYR A 249 -6.17 13.41 -13.74
CA TYR A 249 -7.11 13.79 -12.68
C TYR A 249 -8.38 12.94 -12.78
N ASP A 250 -8.98 12.64 -11.62
CA ASP A 250 -10.34 12.09 -11.56
C ASP A 250 -11.37 13.16 -11.97
N GLU A 251 -12.45 12.74 -12.61
CA GLU A 251 -13.50 13.64 -13.14
C GLU A 251 -14.11 14.55 -12.07
N ASN A 252 -14.22 14.05 -10.83
CA ASN A 252 -14.86 14.79 -9.73
C ASN A 252 -13.89 15.71 -8.99
N MET A 253 -12.59 15.69 -9.34
CA MET A 253 -11.59 16.54 -8.70
C MET A 253 -11.59 17.95 -9.31
N CYS A 254 -11.51 18.98 -8.46
CA CYS A 254 -11.23 20.34 -8.92
C CYS A 254 -9.77 20.46 -9.36
N LEU A 255 -9.56 20.93 -10.59
CA LEU A 255 -8.22 21.22 -11.08
C LEU A 255 -7.65 22.45 -10.37
N PRO A 256 -6.33 22.51 -10.11
CA PRO A 256 -5.72 23.68 -9.45
C PRO A 256 -5.92 25.01 -10.20
N SER A 257 -6.06 24.96 -11.52
CA SER A 257 -6.26 26.14 -12.38
C SER A 257 -7.72 26.39 -12.77
N ALA A 258 -8.66 25.58 -12.28
CA ALA A 258 -10.08 25.74 -12.59
C ALA A 258 -10.64 27.03 -11.94
N PRO A 259 -11.67 27.66 -12.54
CA PRO A 259 -12.37 28.76 -11.89
C PRO A 259 -12.98 28.33 -10.56
N SER A 260 -13.24 29.31 -9.68
CA SER A 260 -13.90 29.07 -8.40
C SER A 260 -15.27 28.41 -8.61
N ILE A 261 -15.58 27.42 -7.77
CA ILE A 261 -16.86 26.70 -7.81
C ILE A 261 -17.99 27.70 -7.54
N THR A 262 -19.02 27.67 -8.39
CA THR A 262 -20.26 28.43 -8.21
C THR A 262 -21.41 27.44 -8.24
N PHE A 263 -22.24 27.42 -7.19
CA PHE A 263 -23.47 26.63 -7.15
C PHE A 263 -24.62 27.54 -7.59
N ALA A 264 -25.02 27.43 -8.85
CA ALA A 264 -26.17 28.12 -9.40
C ALA A 264 -27.45 27.30 -9.23
#